data_AF-A0A5E6MJE3-F1
#
_entry.id   AF-A0A5E6MJE3-F1
#
_cell.length_a   1.000
_cell.length_b   1.000
_cell.length_c   1.000
_cell.angle_alpha   90.00
_cell.angle_beta   90.00
_cell.angle_gamma   90.00
#
_symmetry.space_group_name_H-M   'P 1'
#
loop_
_entity.id
_entity.type
_entity.pdbx_description
1 polymer ?
#
loop_
_entity_poly.entity_id
_entity_poly.type
_entity_poly.pdbx_seq_one_letter_code
_entity_poly.pdbx_strand_id
1 'polypeptide(L)' 'MHLQEVRTRRNGKVYCSYVIRESYRVGKQVKTRLIANVTHVPEDARKALAVALRKKSLVSLDEL' A
#
# COMPACT_ATOMS: atom_id res chain seq x y z
N MET A 1 2.56 -8.54 -0.75
CA MET A 1 1.87 -7.27 -1.11
C MET A 1 2.38 -6.16 -0.21
N HIS A 2 2.37 -4.90 -0.65
CA HIS A 2 2.80 -3.77 0.16
C HIS A 2 2.04 -2.50 -0.23
N LEU A 3 1.90 -1.57 0.73
CA LEU A 3 1.46 -0.20 0.46
C LEU A 3 2.66 0.61 -0.06
N GLN A 4 2.46 1.33 -1.16
CA GLN A 4 3.45 2.23 -1.77
C GLN A 4 2.89 3.65 -1.84
N GLU A 5 3.70 4.62 -1.41
CA GLU A 5 3.48 6.03 -1.70
C GLU A 5 4.10 6.36 -3.06
N VAL A 6 3.32 6.97 -3.94
CA VAL A 6 3.73 7.43 -5.27
C VAL A 6 3.65 8.94 -5.29
N ARG A 7 4.79 9.59 -5.49
CA ARG A 7 4.89 11.05 -5.63
C ARG A 7 5.11 11.40 -7.09
N THR A 8 4.21 12.19 -7.65
CA THR A 8 4.30 12.69 -9.03
C THR A 8 4.32 14.20 -9.03
N ARG A 9 5.31 14.80 -9.69
CA ARG A 9 5.38 16.25 -9.87
C ARG A 9 4.74 16.63 -11.20
N ARG A 10 3.77 17.54 -11.19
CA ARG A 10 3.11 18.07 -12.40
C ARG A 10 2.84 19.55 -12.24
N ASN A 11 3.28 20.35 -13.21
CA ASN A 11 3.11 21.82 -13.24
C ASN A 11 3.50 22.50 -11.92
N GLY A 12 4.66 22.12 -11.36
CA GLY A 12 5.15 22.65 -10.09
C GLY A 12 4.48 22.10 -8.83
N LYS A 13 3.34 21.39 -8.95
CA LYS A 13 2.63 20.76 -7.83
C LYS A 13 3.10 19.32 -7.61
N VAL A 14 3.09 18.86 -6.36
CA VAL A 14 3.39 17.47 -5.98
C VAL A 14 2.07 16.76 -5.63
N TYR A 15 1.79 15.68 -6.33
CA TYR A 15 0.64 14.82 -6.10
C TYR A 15 1.11 13.55 -5.41
N CYS A 16 0.52 13.22 -4.26
CA CYS A 16 0.78 11.99 -3.54
C CYS A 16 -0.39 11.03 -3.74
N SER A 17 -0.10 9.79 -4.12
CA SER A 17 -1.06 8.70 -4.20
C SER A 17 -0.57 7.51 -3.39
N TYR A 18 -1.50 6.76 -2.80
CA TYR A 18 -1.19 5.57 -2.02
C TYR A 18 -1.81 4.35 -2.70
N VAL A 19 -0.98 3.36 -3.07
CA VAL A 19 -1.41 2.19 -3.84
C VAL A 19 -0.91 0.89 -3.22
N ILE A 20 -1.74 -0.14 -3.27
CA ILE A 20 -1.35 -1.51 -2.88
C ILE A 20 -0.80 -2.21 -4.11
N ARG A 21 0.41 -2.77 -3.99
CA ARG A 21 1.06 -3.56 -5.04
C ARG A 21 1.36 -4.98 -4.61
N GLU A 22 1.33 -5.87 -5.58
CA GLU A 22 1.73 -7.25 -5.42
C GLU A 22 2.84 -7.61 -6.39
N SER A 23 3.92 -8.20 -5.87
CA SER A 23 4.96 -8.82 -6.68
C SER A 23 4.69 -10.30 -6.80
N TYR A 24 4.77 -10.82 -8.02
CA TYR A 24 4.51 -12.22 -8.36
C TYR A 24 5.55 -12.71 -9.38
N ARG A 25 5.69 -14.02 -9.56
CA ARG A 25 6.65 -14.59 -10.53
C ARG A 25 5.94 -15.16 -11.74
N VAL A 26 6.48 -14.88 -12.92
CA VAL A 26 6.11 -15.54 -14.19
C VAL A 26 7.38 -16.16 -14.75
N GLY A 27 7.51 -17.48 -14.61
CA GLY A 27 8.76 -18.18 -14.87
C GLY A 27 9.89 -17.63 -14.00
N LYS A 28 11.00 -17.22 -14.64
CA LYS A 28 12.18 -16.63 -13.96
C LYS A 28 12.06 -15.12 -13.69
N GLN A 29 10.99 -14.46 -14.14
CA GLN A 29 10.82 -13.02 -14.00
C GLN A 29 9.94 -12.66 -12.80
N VAL A 30 10.34 -11.64 -12.05
CA VAL A 30 9.47 -10.99 -11.05
C VAL A 30 8.68 -9.88 -11.74
N LYS A 31 7.36 -9.95 -11.65
CA LYS A 31 6.44 -8.93 -12.13
C LYS A 31 5.75 -8.27 -10.94
N THR A 32 5.22 -7.07 -11.15
CA THR A 32 4.44 -6.35 -10.14
C THR A 32 3.14 -5.86 -10.73
N ARG A 33 2.03 -6.02 -10.01
CA ARG A 33 0.71 -5.50 -10.38
C ARG A 33 0.17 -4.55 -9.32
N LEU A 34 -0.63 -3.58 -9.74
CA LEU A 34 -1.43 -2.75 -8.85
C LEU A 34 -2.68 -3.53 -8.45
N ILE A 35 -2.99 -3.55 -7.15
CA ILE A 35 -4.17 -4.22 -6.60
C ILE A 35 -5.26 -3.21 -6.29
N ALA A 36 -4.92 -2.09 -5.64
CA ALA A 36 -5.89 -1.07 -5.28
C ALA A 36 -5.24 0.31 -5.13
N ASN A 37 -6.01 1.37 -5.35
CA ASN A 37 -5.67 2.75 -4.97
C ASN A 37 -6.42 3.10 -3.69
N VAL A 38 -5.69 3.42 -2.63
CA VAL A 38 -6.23 3.74 -1.30
C VAL A 38 -5.96 5.19 -0.91
N THR A 39 -5.72 6.08 -1.87
CA THR A 39 -5.45 7.51 -1.62
C THR A 39 -6.59 8.19 -0.85
N HIS A 40 -7.84 7.78 -1.10
CA HIS A 40 -9.03 8.32 -0.45
C HIS A 40 -9.26 7.77 0.96
N VAL A 41 -8.58 6.70 1.35
CA VAL A 41 -8.71 6.08 2.68
C VAL A 41 -8.01 6.96 3.71
N PRO A 42 -8.54 7.16 4.93
CA PRO A 42 -7.88 7.91 5.99
C PRO A 42 -6.46 7.41 6.29
N GLU A 43 -5.58 8.31 6.73
CA GLU A 43 -4.17 7.99 6.96
C GLU A 43 -3.96 6.85 7.96
N ASP A 44 -4.72 6.85 9.06
CA ASP A 44 -4.60 5.82 10.10
C ASP A 44 -4.99 4.44 9.59
N ALA A 45 -6.05 4.38 8.77
CA ALA A 45 -6.43 3.15 8.09
C ALA A 45 -5.37 2.69 7.08
N ARG A 46 -4.72 3.62 6.35
CA ARG A 46 -3.57 3.27 5.48
C ARG A 46 -2.39 2.72 6.27
N LYS A 47 -2.09 3.26 7.45
CA LYS A 47 -1.04 2.76 8.34
C LYS A 47 -1.37 1.35 8.84
N ALA A 48 -2.61 1.13 9.30
CA ALA A 48 -3.09 -0.19 9.71
C ALA A 48 -2.98 -1.21 8.57
N LEU A 49 -3.42 -0.84 7.36
CA LEU A 49 -3.26 -1.65 6.15
C LEU A 49 -1.79 -1.97 5.85
N ALA A 50 -0.89 -1.01 5.96
CA ALA A 50 0.54 -1.23 5.74
C ALA A 50 1.14 -2.25 6.73
N VAL A 51 0.70 -2.23 7.99
CA VAL A 51 1.10 -3.22 9.01
C VAL A 51 0.49 -4.60 8.70
N ALA A 52 -0.81 -4.66 8.39
CA ALA A 52 -1.50 -5.90 8.02
C ALA A 52 -0.82 -6.61 6.84
N LEU A 53 -0.52 -5.86 5.77
CA LEU A 53 0.08 -6.38 4.54
C LEU A 53 1.50 -6.93 4.74
N ARG A 54 2.18 -6.54 5.82
CA ARG A 54 3.50 -7.07 6.20
C ARG A 54 3.42 -8.42 6.94
N LYS A 55 2.25 -9.06 7.01
CA LYS A 55 1.99 -10.31 7.75
C LYS A 55 2.25 -10.20 9.26
N LYS A 56 2.18 -8.98 9.84
CA LYS A 56 2.09 -8.84 11.29
C LYS A 56 0.64 -9.08 11.67
N SER A 57 0.40 -10.04 12.56
CA SER A 57 -0.92 -10.28 13.15
C SER A 57 -1.38 -8.98 13.79
N LEU A 58 -2.51 -8.45 13.34
CA LEU A 58 -3.15 -7.31 13.97
C LEU A 58 -4.06 -7.87 15.04
N VAL A 59 -3.76 -7.61 16.32
CA VAL A 59 -4.68 -7.86 17.42
C VAL A 59 -5.45 -6.56 17.67
N SER A 60 -6.77 -6.64 17.81
CA SER A 60 -7.62 -5.49 18.13
C SER A 60 -7.32 -5.02 19.56
N LEU A 61 -7.36 -3.69 19.78
CA LEU A 61 -7.19 -3.09 21.10
C LEU A 61 -8.38 -3.33 22.04
N ASP A 62 -9.50 -3.80 21.51
CA ASP A 62 -10.70 -4.16 22.29
C ASP A 62 -10.57 -5.53 22.98
N GLU A 63 -9.45 -6.24 22.81
CA GLU A 63 -9.16 -7.54 23.41
C GLU A 63 -8.09 -7.48 24.54
N LEU A 64 -7.74 -6.30 25.06
CA LEU A 64 -6.78 -6.10 26.17
C LEU A 64 -7.44 -5.63 27.47
#